data_AF-A0A952WJ99-F1
#
_entry.id   AF-A0A952WJ99-F1
#
_cell.length_a   1.000
_cell.length_b   1.000
_cell.length_c   1.000
_cell.angle_alpha   90.00
_cell.angle_beta   90.00
_cell.angle_gamma   90.00
#
_symmetry.space_group_name_H-M   'P 1'
#
loop_
_entity.id
_entity.type
_entity.pdbx_description
1 polymer ?
#
loop_
_entity_poly.entity_id
_entity_poly.type
_entity_poly.pdbx_seq_one_letter_code
_entity_poly.pdbx_strand_id
1 'polypeptide(L)'
;MAGIFQTMLAEGEFGVRELLLAGGALGIGVLLVCWGIFSRKREVPGHARDGAERLTRELIDELEARAERLERLIERAESAIAEMKEGEQRAAARPHAVIAEAKLRNVPSAPEPSIISDPMHREVCSMSDEGLSPVDIARRLQMPTGQVELILNLRGRRVSVRN
;
A
#
# COMPACT_ATOMS: atom_id res chain seq x y z
N MET A 1 -4.15 -2.89 -79.63
CA MET A 1 -4.51 -1.54 -79.12
C MET A 1 -5.11 -1.64 -77.71
N ALA A 2 -4.33 -2.08 -76.71
CA ALA A 2 -4.79 -2.15 -75.32
C ALA A 2 -3.81 -1.51 -74.32
N GLY A 3 -2.68 -0.96 -74.79
CA GLY A 3 -1.61 -0.43 -73.94
C GLY A 3 -1.61 1.08 -73.71
N ILE A 4 -2.42 1.86 -74.44
CA ILE A 4 -2.36 3.34 -74.38
C ILE A 4 -3.30 3.91 -73.29
N PHE A 5 -4.32 3.16 -72.86
CA PHE A 5 -5.24 3.62 -71.81
C PHE A 5 -4.70 3.41 -70.38
N GLN A 6 -3.64 2.60 -70.19
CA GLN A 6 -3.11 2.32 -68.86
C GLN A 6 -2.09 3.37 -68.38
N THR A 7 -1.48 4.13 -69.28
CA THR A 7 -0.49 5.16 -68.92
C THR A 7 -1.12 6.47 -68.44
N MET A 8 -2.35 6.81 -68.88
CA MET A 8 -3.02 8.05 -68.44
C MET A 8 -3.58 8.00 -67.01
N LEU A 9 -3.83 6.81 -66.44
CA LEU A 9 -4.31 6.69 -65.05
C LEU A 9 -3.17 6.80 -64.02
N ALA A 10 -1.90 6.65 -64.44
CA ALA A 10 -0.75 6.75 -63.55
C ALA A 10 -0.27 8.21 -63.31
N GLU A 11 -0.63 9.16 -64.16
CA GLU A 11 -0.22 10.57 -64.02
C GLU A 11 -1.08 11.36 -63.03
N GLY A 12 -2.28 10.85 -62.67
CA GLY A 12 -3.19 11.52 -61.74
C GLY A 12 -2.86 11.35 -60.25
N GLU A 13 -2.19 10.27 -59.86
CA GLU A 13 -1.87 10.01 -58.44
C GLU A 13 -0.66 10.79 -57.92
N PHE A 14 0.20 11.29 -58.81
CA PHE A 14 1.43 11.99 -58.42
C PHE A 14 1.12 13.36 -57.80
N GLY A 15 0.10 14.06 -58.30
CA GLY A 15 -0.27 15.39 -57.81
C GLY A 15 -0.87 15.39 -56.40
N VAL A 16 -1.60 14.34 -56.03
CA VAL A 16 -2.32 14.29 -54.73
C VAL A 16 -1.36 14.09 -53.57
N ARG A 17 -0.30 13.28 -53.76
CA ARG A 17 0.69 13.00 -52.71
C ARG A 17 1.60 14.19 -52.43
N GLU A 18 2.05 14.88 -53.48
CA GLU A 18 2.82 16.13 -53.37
C GLU A 18 1.98 17.24 -52.71
N LEU A 19 0.69 17.36 -53.06
CA LEU A 19 -0.21 18.33 -52.44
C LEU A 19 -0.45 18.04 -50.94
N LEU A 20 -0.56 16.76 -50.56
CA LEU A 20 -0.69 16.34 -49.16
C LEU A 20 0.58 16.61 -48.35
N LEU A 21 1.76 16.34 -48.91
CA LEU A 21 3.04 16.60 -48.25
C LEU A 21 3.28 18.11 -48.07
N ALA A 22 3.02 18.91 -49.12
CA ALA A 22 3.12 20.36 -49.05
C ALA A 22 2.13 20.97 -48.05
N GLY A 23 0.89 20.47 -48.03
CA GLY A 23 -0.12 20.88 -47.05
C GLY A 23 0.26 20.52 -45.61
N GLY A 24 0.83 19.32 -45.40
CA GLY A 24 1.28 18.86 -44.09
C GLY A 24 2.42 19.70 -43.51
N ALA A 25 3.42 20.04 -44.33
CA ALA A 25 4.54 20.86 -43.89
C ALA A 25 4.11 22.27 -43.45
N LEU A 26 3.19 22.90 -44.18
CA LEU A 26 2.62 24.19 -43.81
C LEU A 26 1.78 24.09 -42.53
N GLY A 27 0.98 23.02 -42.37
CA GLY A 27 0.20 22.78 -41.16
C GLY A 27 1.08 22.65 -39.91
N ILE A 28 2.18 21.89 -40.00
CA ILE A 28 3.14 21.74 -38.90
C ILE A 28 3.85 23.07 -38.59
N GLY A 29 4.25 23.82 -39.62
CA GLY A 29 4.87 25.13 -39.45
C GLY A 29 3.96 26.10 -38.69
N VAL A 30 2.68 26.17 -39.06
CA VAL A 30 1.68 27.01 -38.38
C VAL A 30 1.47 26.53 -36.94
N LEU A 31 1.37 25.22 -36.70
CA LEU A 31 1.25 24.66 -35.35
C LEU A 31 2.44 25.02 -34.46
N LEU A 32 3.68 24.92 -34.97
CA LEU A 32 4.89 25.28 -34.22
C LEU A 32 4.97 26.77 -33.92
N VAL A 33 4.57 27.63 -34.87
CA VAL A 33 4.52 29.08 -34.64
C VAL A 33 3.43 29.44 -33.62
N CYS A 34 2.22 28.87 -33.76
CA CYS A 34 1.15 29.03 -32.78
C CYS A 34 1.58 28.51 -31.40
N TRP A 35 2.22 27.35 -31.34
CA TRP A 35 2.77 26.78 -30.10
C TRP A 35 3.84 27.69 -29.50
N GLY A 36 4.74 28.25 -30.30
CA GLY A 36 5.78 29.17 -29.85
C GLY A 36 5.21 30.48 -29.30
N ILE A 37 4.25 31.10 -29.99
CA ILE A 37 3.57 32.32 -29.53
C ILE A 37 2.76 32.05 -28.25
N PHE A 38 2.05 30.93 -28.21
CA PHE A 38 1.26 30.54 -27.04
C PHE A 38 2.14 30.19 -25.84
N SER A 39 3.28 29.53 -26.07
CA SER A 39 4.27 29.22 -25.04
C SER A 39 4.95 30.48 -24.51
N ARG A 40 5.20 31.47 -25.37
CA ARG A 40 5.78 32.76 -24.97
C ARG A 40 4.81 33.59 -24.10
N LYS A 41 3.49 33.40 -24.26
CA LYS A 41 2.47 34.05 -23.44
C LYS A 41 2.17 33.31 -22.13
N ARG A 42 2.76 32.12 -21.92
CA ARG A 42 2.82 31.47 -20.61
C ARG A 42 4.00 32.03 -19.81
N GLU A 43 4.00 33.33 -19.56
CA GLU A 43 4.73 33.84 -18.41
C GLU A 43 4.03 33.24 -17.19
N VAL A 44 4.65 32.23 -16.58
CA VAL A 44 4.16 31.61 -15.36
C VAL A 44 4.03 32.73 -14.36
N PRO A 45 2.80 33.10 -13.94
CA PRO A 45 2.60 34.25 -13.07
C PRO A 45 3.43 34.03 -11.81
N GLY A 46 4.20 35.05 -11.38
CA GLY A 46 5.21 34.90 -10.33
C GLY A 46 4.68 34.24 -9.05
N HIS A 47 3.39 34.46 -8.74
CA HIS A 47 2.69 33.82 -7.64
C HIS A 47 2.65 32.27 -7.70
N ALA A 48 2.79 31.66 -8.88
CA ALA A 48 2.82 30.21 -9.05
C ALA A 48 4.20 29.63 -8.72
N ARG A 49 5.29 30.41 -8.92
CA ARG A 49 6.62 30.05 -8.42
C ARG A 49 6.68 30.18 -6.91
N ASP A 50 6.14 31.28 -6.37
CA ASP A 50 6.05 31.50 -4.93
C ASP A 50 5.21 30.40 -4.25
N GLY A 51 4.12 29.96 -4.89
CA GLY A 51 3.31 28.84 -4.42
C GLY A 51 4.07 27.52 -4.39
N ALA A 52 4.85 27.22 -5.43
CA ALA A 52 5.67 26.01 -5.47
C ALA A 52 6.75 26.02 -4.37
N GLU A 53 7.43 27.16 -4.16
CA GLU A 53 8.44 27.29 -3.10
C GLU A 53 7.86 27.19 -1.69
N ARG A 54 6.64 27.71 -1.47
CA ARG A 54 5.97 27.57 -0.18
C ARG A 54 5.61 26.12 0.11
N LEU A 55 5.05 25.42 -0.87
CA LEU A 55 4.71 24.01 -0.75
C LEU A 55 5.96 23.15 -0.51
N THR A 56 7.07 23.43 -1.20
CA THR A 56 8.30 22.66 -0.97
C THR A 56 8.87 22.91 0.43
N ARG A 57 8.82 24.14 0.95
CA ARG A 57 9.23 24.43 2.33
C ARG A 57 8.35 23.73 3.36
N GLU A 58 7.03 23.80 3.20
CA GLU A 58 6.09 23.13 4.10
C GLU A 58 6.28 21.60 4.11
N LEU A 59 6.53 21.00 2.94
CA LEU A 59 6.86 19.58 2.83
C LEU A 59 8.20 19.21 3.49
N ILE A 60 9.21 20.08 3.39
CA ILE A 60 10.50 19.86 4.07
C ILE A 60 10.29 19.88 5.59
N ASP A 61 9.58 20.89 6.11
CA ASP A 61 9.32 21.02 7.55
C ASP A 61 8.53 19.81 8.09
N GLU A 62 7.53 19.33 7.32
CA GLU A 62 6.77 18.14 7.70
C GLU A 62 7.63 16.87 7.70
N LEU A 63 8.52 16.72 6.71
CA LEU A 63 9.44 15.58 6.65
C LEU A 63 10.44 15.60 7.80
N GLU A 64 10.98 16.78 8.16
CA GLU A 64 11.88 16.94 9.31
C GLU A 64 11.18 16.56 10.62
N ALA A 65 9.95 17.04 10.85
CA ALA A 65 9.17 16.69 12.04
C ALA A 65 8.87 15.18 12.12
N ARG A 66 8.59 14.54 10.97
CA ARG A 66 8.38 13.09 10.90
C ARG A 66 9.68 12.30 11.15
N ALA A 67 10.82 12.79 10.64
CA ALA A 67 12.12 12.17 10.87
C ALA A 67 12.50 12.19 12.36
N GLU A 68 12.35 13.35 13.02
CA GLU A 68 12.62 13.48 14.46
C GLU A 68 11.72 12.56 15.30
N ARG A 69 10.44 12.41 14.91
CA ARG A 69 9.52 11.49 15.57
C ARG A 69 9.96 10.02 15.44
N LEU A 70 10.47 9.63 14.27
CA LEU A 70 10.98 8.28 14.03
C LEU A 70 12.24 8.01 14.84
N GLU A 71 13.17 8.96 14.90
CA GLU A 71 14.40 8.85 15.68
C GLU A 71 14.10 8.60 17.17
N ARG A 72 13.17 9.37 17.76
CA ARG A 72 12.73 9.15 19.14
C ARG A 72 12.06 7.80 19.37
N LEU A 73 11.34 7.26 18.36
CA LEU A 73 10.72 5.94 18.46
C LEU A 73 11.76 4.82 18.42
N ILE A 74 12.78 4.97 17.57
CA ILE A 74 13.91 4.03 17.48
C ILE A 74 14.67 4.01 18.80
N GLU A 75 15.03 5.18 19.34
CA GLU A 75 15.74 5.28 20.62
C GLU A 75 14.99 4.61 21.78
N ARG A 76 13.65 4.78 21.84
CA ARG A 76 12.82 4.10 22.83
C ARG A 76 12.77 2.59 22.64
N ALA A 77 12.69 2.12 21.40
CA ALA A 77 12.68 0.69 21.09
C ALA A 77 14.02 0.04 21.44
N GLU A 78 15.14 0.70 21.12
CA GLU A 78 16.48 0.24 21.48
C GLU A 78 16.67 0.18 23.00
N SER A 79 16.21 1.21 23.72
CA SER A 79 16.22 1.23 25.20
C SER A 79 15.42 0.07 25.79
N ALA A 80 14.21 -0.19 25.28
CA ALA A 80 13.39 -1.31 25.74
C ALA A 80 14.02 -2.68 25.46
N ILE A 81 14.66 -2.85 24.30
CA ILE A 81 15.40 -4.07 23.95
C ILE A 81 16.59 -4.27 24.89
N ALA A 82 17.31 -3.19 25.24
CA ALA A 82 18.43 -3.26 26.18
C ALA A 82 17.95 -3.72 27.57
N GLU A 83 16.87 -3.13 28.09
CA GLU A 83 16.27 -3.54 29.38
C GLU A 83 15.83 -5.01 29.38
N MET A 84 15.19 -5.47 28.31
CA MET A 84 14.80 -6.88 28.16
C MET A 84 16.00 -7.82 28.16
N LYS A 85 17.05 -7.48 27.41
CA LYS A 85 18.29 -8.28 27.34
C LYS A 85 19.00 -8.35 28.69
N GLU A 86 19.04 -7.25 29.45
CA GLU A 86 19.58 -7.26 30.81
C GLU A 86 18.76 -8.17 31.75
N GLY A 87 17.43 -8.13 31.62
CA GLY A 87 16.53 -9.02 32.36
C GLY A 87 16.78 -10.49 32.06
N GLU A 88 16.92 -10.85 30.78
CA GLU A 88 17.24 -12.22 30.34
C GLU A 88 18.61 -12.68 30.84
N GLN A 89 19.64 -11.82 30.76
CA GLN A 89 20.96 -12.15 31.27
C GLN A 89 20.96 -12.38 32.79
N ARG A 90 20.23 -11.55 33.56
CA ARG A 90 20.06 -11.76 35.01
C ARG A 90 19.30 -13.05 35.33
N ALA A 91 18.30 -13.39 34.51
CA ALA A 91 17.56 -14.64 34.66
C ALA A 91 18.45 -15.86 34.35
N ALA A 92 19.29 -15.79 33.31
CA ALA A 92 20.25 -16.84 32.96
C ALA A 92 21.39 -16.99 33.98
N ALA A 93 21.82 -15.88 34.61
CA ALA A 93 22.87 -15.90 35.63
C ALA A 93 22.38 -16.38 37.01
N ARG A 94 21.07 -16.54 37.24
CA ARG A 94 20.58 -17.25 38.43
C ARG A 94 20.89 -18.74 38.29
N PRO A 95 21.80 -19.30 39.10
CA PRO A 95 22.14 -20.72 39.00
C PRO A 95 20.88 -21.56 39.24
N HIS A 96 20.66 -22.53 38.35
CA HIS A 96 19.57 -23.52 38.28
C HIS A 96 19.44 -24.44 39.53
N ALA A 97 19.92 -24.04 40.71
CA ALA A 97 20.00 -24.87 41.90
C ALA A 97 18.64 -25.20 42.55
N VAL A 98 17.51 -24.66 42.07
CA VAL A 98 16.18 -24.88 42.68
C VAL A 98 15.16 -25.52 41.72
N ILE A 99 15.53 -25.87 40.48
CA ILE A 99 14.58 -26.46 39.50
C ILE A 99 14.64 -28.01 39.46
N ALA A 100 15.39 -28.65 40.37
CA ALA A 100 15.36 -30.11 40.49
C ALA A 100 14.16 -30.65 41.30
N GLU A 101 13.53 -29.84 42.17
CA GLU A 101 12.45 -30.33 43.06
C GLU A 101 11.02 -29.97 42.61
N ALA A 102 10.84 -29.12 41.60
CA ALA A 102 9.50 -28.70 41.16
C ALA A 102 8.93 -29.51 39.97
N LYS A 103 9.59 -30.57 39.51
CA LYS A 103 9.20 -31.33 38.29
C LYS A 103 8.34 -32.59 38.55
N LEU A 104 7.92 -32.85 39.80
CA LEU A 104 7.13 -34.05 40.13
C LEU A 104 5.76 -33.79 40.77
N ARG A 105 5.28 -32.54 40.79
CA ARG A 105 3.99 -32.22 41.42
C ARG A 105 3.23 -31.08 40.73
N ASN A 106 2.83 -31.27 39.47
CA ASN A 106 1.54 -30.73 39.00
C ASN A 106 1.17 -31.27 37.60
N VAL A 107 0.31 -32.27 37.62
CA VAL A 107 -0.75 -32.52 36.62
C VAL A 107 -2.05 -32.19 37.39
N PRO A 108 -3.06 -31.47 36.86
CA PRO A 108 -3.43 -31.31 35.46
C PRO A 108 -3.59 -29.84 34.98
N SER A 109 -3.63 -29.71 33.65
CA SER A 109 -4.17 -28.58 32.87
C SER A 109 -5.07 -27.63 33.65
N ALA A 110 -4.57 -26.42 33.93
CA ALA A 110 -5.46 -25.28 34.12
C ALA A 110 -6.28 -25.13 32.83
N PRO A 111 -7.60 -24.92 32.90
CA PRO A 111 -8.36 -24.56 31.71
C PRO A 111 -7.78 -23.24 31.20
N GLU A 112 -7.21 -23.25 29.99
CA GLU A 112 -7.00 -22.01 29.25
C GLU A 112 -8.29 -21.19 29.35
N PRO A 113 -8.21 -19.86 29.60
CA PRO A 113 -9.39 -19.02 29.63
C PRO A 113 -10.18 -19.31 28.36
N SER A 114 -11.38 -19.85 28.53
CA SER A 114 -12.27 -20.23 27.44
C SER A 114 -12.77 -18.95 26.76
N ILE A 115 -11.91 -18.33 25.95
CA ILE A 115 -12.26 -17.31 24.96
C ILE A 115 -13.33 -17.88 23.98
N ILE A 116 -13.52 -19.20 23.98
CA ILE A 116 -14.54 -19.94 23.25
C ILE A 116 -15.97 -19.62 23.71
N SER A 117 -16.17 -19.05 24.91
CA SER A 117 -17.52 -18.77 25.44
C SER A 117 -17.95 -17.32 25.30
N ASP A 118 -17.23 -16.49 24.54
CA ASP A 118 -17.75 -15.16 24.22
C ASP A 118 -18.93 -15.31 23.24
N PRO A 119 -20.16 -14.88 23.59
CA PRO A 119 -21.30 -14.92 22.67
C PRO A 119 -20.99 -14.24 21.32
N MET A 120 -20.13 -13.23 21.30
CA MET A 120 -19.71 -12.55 20.06
C MET A 120 -18.92 -13.46 19.12
N HIS A 121 -18.04 -14.32 19.66
CA HIS A 121 -17.25 -15.23 18.83
C HIS A 121 -18.13 -16.27 18.13
N ARG A 122 -19.19 -16.72 18.81
CA ARG A 122 -20.16 -17.67 18.26
C ARG A 122 -20.95 -17.05 17.12
N GLU A 123 -21.35 -15.79 17.26
CA GLU A 123 -22.10 -15.06 16.25
C GLU A 123 -21.26 -14.77 14.99
N VAL A 124 -20.00 -14.37 15.15
CA VAL A 124 -19.06 -14.22 14.03
C VAL A 124 -18.89 -15.55 13.28
N CYS A 125 -18.75 -16.66 14.00
CA CYS A 125 -18.59 -17.98 13.39
C CYS A 125 -19.85 -18.43 12.66
N SER A 126 -21.05 -18.22 13.21
CA SER A 126 -22.31 -18.60 12.53
C SER A 126 -22.52 -17.82 11.25
N MET A 127 -22.25 -16.51 11.24
CA MET A 127 -22.35 -15.71 10.02
C MET A 127 -21.31 -16.13 8.96
N SER A 128 -20.12 -16.56 9.38
CA SER A 128 -19.13 -17.12 8.46
C SER A 128 -19.57 -18.48 7.89
N ASP A 129 -20.24 -19.31 8.68
CA ASP A 129 -20.78 -20.60 8.24
C ASP A 129 -21.96 -20.43 7.26
N GLU A 130 -22.67 -19.29 7.35
CA GLU A 130 -23.66 -18.83 6.36
C GLU A 130 -23.02 -18.29 5.06
N GLY A 131 -21.69 -18.18 4.99
CA GLY A 131 -20.94 -17.73 3.82
C GLY A 131 -20.78 -16.21 3.69
N LEU A 132 -21.02 -15.44 4.76
CA LEU A 132 -20.81 -13.99 4.74
C LEU A 132 -19.31 -13.65 4.71
N SER A 133 -18.97 -12.54 4.04
CA SER A 133 -17.59 -12.03 4.02
C SER A 133 -17.21 -11.38 5.37
N PRO A 134 -15.93 -11.36 5.76
CA PRO A 134 -15.48 -10.71 7.01
C PRO A 134 -15.89 -9.22 7.10
N VAL A 135 -15.93 -8.51 5.97
CA VAL A 135 -16.34 -7.10 5.90
C VAL A 135 -17.84 -6.94 6.17
N ASP A 136 -18.67 -7.84 5.65
CA ASP A 136 -20.13 -7.80 5.89
C ASP A 136 -20.46 -8.13 7.35
N ILE A 137 -19.75 -9.10 7.94
CA ILE A 137 -19.87 -9.46 9.36
C ILE A 137 -19.47 -8.27 10.25
N ALA A 138 -18.33 -7.64 9.96
CA ALA A 138 -17.84 -6.45 10.67
C ALA A 138 -18.86 -5.30 10.64
N ARG A 139 -19.45 -5.02 9.47
CA ARG A 139 -20.48 -3.99 9.32
C ARG A 139 -21.74 -4.32 10.11
N ARG A 140 -22.17 -5.57 10.15
CA ARG A 140 -23.40 -6.01 10.82
C ARG A 140 -23.27 -6.00 12.35
N LEU A 141 -22.11 -6.37 12.87
CA LEU A 141 -21.82 -6.40 14.30
C LEU A 141 -21.20 -5.08 14.82
N GLN A 142 -20.99 -4.09 13.95
CA GLN A 142 -20.29 -2.83 14.25
C GLN A 142 -18.90 -3.08 14.89
N MET A 143 -18.19 -4.10 14.40
CA MET A 143 -16.86 -4.47 14.87
C MET A 143 -15.78 -4.08 13.85
N PRO A 144 -14.52 -3.85 14.28
CA PRO A 144 -13.41 -3.68 13.36
C PRO A 144 -13.16 -4.94 12.54
N THR A 145 -12.96 -4.80 11.22
CA THR A 145 -12.72 -5.92 10.30
C THR A 145 -11.55 -6.80 10.75
N GLY A 146 -10.46 -6.21 11.23
CA GLY A 146 -9.29 -6.97 11.70
C GLY A 146 -9.58 -7.87 12.91
N GLN A 147 -10.54 -7.47 13.78
CA GLN A 147 -10.97 -8.30 14.90
C GLN A 147 -11.75 -9.53 14.42
N VAL A 148 -12.62 -9.35 13.42
CA VAL A 148 -13.37 -10.44 12.79
C VAL A 148 -12.42 -11.43 12.12
N GLU A 149 -11.45 -10.94 11.33
CA GLU A 149 -10.43 -11.77 10.69
C GLU A 149 -9.59 -12.55 11.70
N LEU A 150 -9.20 -11.91 12.82
CA LEU A 150 -8.47 -12.59 13.89
C LEU A 150 -9.29 -13.75 14.48
N ILE A 151 -10.58 -13.54 14.76
CA ILE A 151 -11.48 -14.58 15.29
C ILE A 151 -11.55 -15.77 14.32
N LEU A 152 -11.73 -15.50 13.02
CA LEU A 152 -11.81 -16.55 11.99
C LEU A 152 -10.47 -17.30 11.83
N ASN A 153 -9.34 -16.59 11.86
CA ASN A 153 -8.01 -17.20 11.77
C ASN A 153 -7.70 -18.10 12.97
N LEU A 154 -8.12 -17.69 14.17
CA LEU A 154 -7.97 -18.49 15.40
C LEU A 154 -8.81 -19.77 15.36
N ARG A 155 -9.95 -19.77 14.65
CA ARG A 155 -10.75 -20.99 14.40
C ARG A 155 -9.99 -21.98 13.50
N GLY A 156 -9.47 -21.52 12.37
CA GLY A 156 -8.74 -22.37 11.42
C GLY A 156 -7.46 -22.99 12.01
N ARG A 157 -6.72 -22.20 12.82
CA ARG A 157 -5.47 -22.67 13.44
C ARG A 157 -5.67 -23.81 14.43
N ARG A 158 -6.78 -23.83 15.19
CA ARG A 158 -7.07 -24.92 16.14
C ARG A 158 -7.39 -26.24 15.44
N VAL A 159 -8.02 -26.19 14.27
CA VAL A 159 -8.33 -27.40 13.48
C VAL A 159 -7.05 -28.02 12.91
N SER A 160 -6.03 -27.19 12.61
CA SER A 160 -4.76 -27.65 12.02
C SER A 160 -3.76 -28.24 13.02
N VAL A 161 -3.98 -28.16 14.35
CA VAL A 161 -3.06 -28.75 15.37
C VAL A 161 -3.31 -30.26 15.57
N ARG A 162 -4.24 -30.85 14.82
CA ARG A 162 -4.59 -32.27 14.89
C ARG A 162 -4.40 -32.92 13.52
N ASN A 163 -3.15 -33.13 13.10
CA ASN A 163 -2.73 -34.09 12.08
C ASN A 163 -1.21 -34.32 12.20
#